data_AF-A0A535PVD3-F1
#
_entry.id   AF-A0A535PVD3-F1
#
_cell.length_a   1.000
_cell.length_b   1.000
_cell.length_c   1.000
_cell.angle_alpha   90.00
_cell.angle_beta   90.00
_cell.angle_gamma   90.00
#
_symmetry.space_group_name_H-M   'P 1'
#
loop_
_entity.id
_entity.type
_entity.pdbx_description
1 polymer ?
#
loop_
_entity_poly.entity_id
_entity_poly.type
_entity_poly.pdbx_seq_one_letter_code
_entity_poly.pdbx_strand_id
1 'polypeptide(L)'
;VVIAATAYSGKGPNTHIDVALGGIIAAGVVYAIIGIIVIFVGYKWIEYLMPPVVTGAVVAAIGLNLAPVAVSEAATSQFDTWMAIVTVLAVAAVAVYLPGPLRRLPILIGGIIGYIIYLIFANGFGLGKAIDFTGLSNAAWVGLPNFTTPTFHANAVALIAPVAIILVAENLGHVKAVGAMTGRSLDKYLGRAFLGDALATIVSASGGGTGVTTYAENIGVMAVTRIYSTLIFIIAAVVAILLGFSPKFGALIHTIPPGVLGGLAIVLFGLIAATGGRIWVQNGVDFSKSRNLITVAVALTLGAGNFVLNVGTFSIGGIGTATFGSIILYQILRERGTKPEEVATADAAVNVEPGDKGSLEAGAGE
;
A
#
# COMPACT_ATOMS: atom_id res chain seq x y z
N VAL A 1 0.08 -14.71 2.70
CA VAL A 1 1.14 -15.60 2.16
C VAL A 1 2.19 -15.96 3.21
N VAL A 2 2.76 -14.99 3.94
CA VAL A 2 3.74 -15.28 5.03
C VAL A 2 3.20 -16.29 6.05
N ILE A 3 1.99 -16.07 6.58
CA ILE A 3 1.34 -17.00 7.53
C ILE A 3 1.27 -18.43 6.98
N ALA A 4 0.92 -18.59 5.69
CA ALA A 4 0.86 -19.88 5.03
C ALA A 4 2.25 -20.49 4.80
N ALA A 5 3.22 -19.69 4.40
CA ALA A 5 4.60 -20.14 4.16
C ALA A 5 5.30 -20.59 5.44
N THR A 6 4.97 -20.01 6.59
CA THR A 6 5.54 -20.37 7.90
C THR A 6 4.67 -21.33 8.69
N ALA A 7 3.54 -21.80 8.13
CA ALA A 7 2.52 -22.58 8.84
C ALA A 7 2.11 -21.97 10.21
N TYR A 8 2.06 -20.64 10.29
CA TYR A 8 1.87 -19.93 11.54
C TYR A 8 0.39 -19.98 11.97
N SER A 9 0.14 -20.37 13.21
CA SER A 9 -1.21 -20.60 13.75
C SER A 9 -1.89 -19.34 14.32
N GLY A 10 -1.26 -18.17 14.19
CA GLY A 10 -1.87 -16.89 14.57
C GLY A 10 -1.71 -16.47 16.03
N LYS A 11 -1.03 -17.26 16.89
CA LYS A 11 -0.79 -16.89 18.30
C LYS A 11 0.70 -16.80 18.64
N GLY A 12 1.14 -15.62 19.08
CA GLY A 12 2.49 -15.35 19.57
C GLY A 12 3.52 -14.92 18.51
N PRO A 13 4.82 -14.87 18.83
CA PRO A 13 5.86 -14.61 17.84
C PRO A 13 5.94 -15.78 16.84
N ASN A 14 6.04 -15.48 15.55
CA ASN A 14 6.23 -16.50 14.52
C ASN A 14 7.68 -17.00 14.54
N THR A 15 7.89 -18.22 15.07
CA THR A 15 9.23 -18.83 15.21
C THR A 15 9.84 -19.29 13.89
N HIS A 16 9.05 -19.38 12.81
CA HIS A 16 9.49 -19.84 11.49
C HIS A 16 9.59 -18.72 10.46
N ILE A 17 9.83 -17.49 10.93
CA ILE A 17 9.92 -16.34 10.05
C ILE A 17 11.11 -16.43 9.09
N ASP A 18 12.17 -17.13 9.49
CA ASP A 18 13.34 -17.46 8.65
C ASP A 18 12.96 -18.07 7.29
N VAL A 19 11.97 -18.96 7.29
CA VAL A 19 11.44 -19.62 6.09
C VAL A 19 10.75 -18.62 5.16
N ALA A 20 9.98 -17.69 5.73
CA ALA A 20 9.36 -16.62 4.95
C ALA A 20 10.40 -15.63 4.40
N LEU A 21 11.45 -15.32 5.17
CA LEU A 21 12.52 -14.43 4.73
C LEU A 21 13.22 -14.95 3.47
N GLY A 22 13.51 -16.26 3.39
CA GLY A 22 14.07 -16.86 2.17
C GLY A 22 13.13 -16.72 0.96
N GLY A 23 11.82 -16.87 1.17
CA GLY A 23 10.81 -16.63 0.13
C GLY A 23 10.70 -15.15 -0.28
N ILE A 24 10.82 -14.22 0.66
CA ILE A 24 10.82 -12.77 0.39
C ILE A 24 12.08 -12.36 -0.39
N ILE A 25 13.25 -12.90 -0.05
CA ILE A 25 14.48 -12.69 -0.83
C ILE A 25 14.28 -13.19 -2.27
N ALA A 26 13.71 -14.39 -2.45
CA ALA A 26 13.43 -14.91 -3.77
C ALA A 26 12.44 -14.03 -4.56
N ALA A 27 11.39 -13.50 -3.91
CA ALA A 27 10.50 -12.51 -4.52
C ALA A 27 11.26 -11.24 -4.94
N GLY A 28 12.15 -10.73 -4.09
CA GLY A 28 13.03 -9.61 -4.40
C GLY A 28 13.94 -9.91 -5.60
N VAL A 29 14.51 -11.11 -5.70
CA VAL A 29 15.32 -11.52 -6.85
C VAL A 29 14.49 -11.58 -8.13
N VAL A 30 13.30 -12.19 -8.10
CA VAL A 30 12.37 -12.20 -9.24
C VAL A 30 12.00 -10.78 -9.65
N TYR A 31 11.74 -9.91 -8.68
CA TYR A 31 11.41 -8.52 -8.94
C TYR A 31 12.60 -7.74 -9.55
N ALA A 32 13.83 -7.99 -9.07
CA ALA A 32 15.04 -7.41 -9.64
C ALA A 32 15.25 -7.87 -11.09
N ILE A 33 15.01 -9.14 -11.40
CA ILE A 33 15.06 -9.67 -12.78
C ILE A 33 14.05 -8.94 -13.66
N ILE A 34 12.81 -8.77 -13.20
CA ILE A 34 11.80 -7.99 -13.94
C ILE A 34 12.27 -6.54 -14.15
N GLY A 35 12.80 -5.89 -13.11
CA GLY A 35 13.36 -4.54 -13.20
C GLY A 35 14.47 -4.43 -14.24
N ILE A 36 15.41 -5.38 -14.26
CA ILE A 36 16.50 -5.45 -15.24
C ILE A 36 15.94 -5.64 -16.66
N ILE A 37 14.97 -6.53 -16.85
CA ILE A 37 14.31 -6.72 -18.15
C ILE A 37 13.68 -5.41 -18.62
N VAL A 38 13.02 -4.66 -17.73
CA VAL A 38 12.42 -3.36 -18.08
C VAL A 38 13.46 -2.32 -18.47
N ILE A 39 14.64 -2.33 -17.83
CA ILE A 39 15.75 -1.42 -18.20
C ILE A 39 16.21 -1.68 -19.64
N PHE A 40 16.31 -2.95 -20.05
CA PHE A 40 16.83 -3.31 -21.39
C PHE A 40 15.76 -3.33 -22.49
N VAL A 41 14.57 -3.84 -22.19
CA VAL A 41 13.48 -4.07 -23.18
C VAL A 41 12.49 -2.91 -23.23
N GLY A 42 12.41 -2.11 -22.16
CA GLY A 42 11.43 -1.03 -21.99
C GLY A 42 10.18 -1.47 -21.23
N TYR A 43 9.35 -0.49 -20.84
CA TYR A 43 8.22 -0.68 -19.91
C TYR A 43 6.87 -0.96 -20.60
N LYS A 44 6.76 -0.77 -21.91
CA LYS A 44 5.49 -0.81 -22.65
C LYS A 44 4.73 -2.13 -22.54
N TRP A 45 5.44 -3.25 -22.42
CA TRP A 45 4.81 -4.56 -22.27
C TRP A 45 4.11 -4.70 -20.90
N ILE A 46 4.60 -4.03 -19.85
CA ILE A 46 3.95 -4.03 -18.54
C ILE A 46 2.68 -3.20 -18.59
N GLU A 47 2.73 -2.01 -19.19
CA GLU A 47 1.53 -1.18 -19.38
C GLU A 47 0.47 -1.89 -20.22
N TYR A 48 0.91 -2.64 -21.23
CA TYR A 48 0.03 -3.46 -22.04
C TYR A 48 -0.67 -4.54 -21.22
N LEU A 49 0.05 -5.20 -20.30
CA LEU A 49 -0.51 -6.24 -19.43
C LEU A 49 -1.37 -5.67 -18.31
N MET A 50 -0.98 -4.53 -17.78
CA MET A 50 -1.53 -3.90 -16.58
C MET A 50 -1.90 -2.43 -16.85
N PRO A 51 -2.93 -2.16 -17.68
CA PRO A 51 -3.44 -0.80 -17.87
C PRO A 51 -4.08 -0.26 -16.57
N PRO A 52 -4.45 1.04 -16.51
CA PRO A 52 -5.04 1.66 -15.32
C PRO A 52 -6.23 0.90 -14.71
N VAL A 53 -7.03 0.24 -15.56
CA VAL A 53 -8.14 -0.63 -15.13
C VAL A 53 -7.64 -1.75 -14.21
N VAL A 54 -6.59 -2.46 -14.65
CA VAL A 54 -6.01 -3.61 -13.96
C VAL A 54 -5.19 -3.17 -12.76
N THR A 55 -4.32 -2.16 -12.90
CA THR A 55 -3.51 -1.66 -11.78
C THR A 55 -4.38 -1.12 -10.64
N GLY A 56 -5.42 -0.34 -10.94
CA GLY A 56 -6.38 0.11 -9.93
C GLY A 56 -7.14 -1.05 -9.27
N ALA A 57 -7.49 -2.10 -10.03
CA ALA A 57 -8.12 -3.31 -9.49
C ALA A 57 -7.20 -4.08 -8.54
N VAL A 58 -5.92 -4.23 -8.90
CA VAL A 58 -4.91 -4.88 -8.05
C VAL A 58 -4.71 -4.10 -6.76
N VAL A 59 -4.48 -2.78 -6.84
CA VAL A 59 -4.29 -1.92 -5.66
C VAL A 59 -5.53 -1.95 -4.75
N ALA A 60 -6.73 -1.88 -5.33
CA ALA A 60 -7.97 -1.98 -4.57
C ALA A 60 -8.12 -3.35 -3.87
N ALA A 61 -7.81 -4.44 -4.58
CA ALA A 61 -7.84 -5.79 -4.05
C ALA A 61 -6.84 -6.01 -2.90
N ILE A 62 -5.66 -5.38 -2.94
CA ILE A 62 -4.68 -5.43 -1.83
C ILE A 62 -5.30 -4.83 -0.56
N GLY A 63 -5.84 -3.61 -0.63
CA GLY A 63 -6.46 -2.96 0.52
C GLY A 63 -7.64 -3.75 1.08
N LEU A 64 -8.50 -4.28 0.20
CA LEU A 64 -9.66 -5.07 0.62
C LEU A 64 -9.28 -6.45 1.20
N ASN A 65 -8.24 -7.11 0.68
CA ASN A 65 -7.78 -8.40 1.21
C ASN A 65 -7.20 -8.28 2.63
N LEU A 66 -6.67 -7.11 2.99
CA LEU A 66 -6.14 -6.82 4.32
C LEU A 66 -7.20 -6.31 5.31
N ALA A 67 -8.39 -5.92 4.83
CA ALA A 67 -9.47 -5.43 5.68
C ALA A 67 -9.88 -6.42 6.79
N PRO A 68 -10.01 -7.74 6.56
CA PRO A 68 -10.33 -8.69 7.62
C PRO A 68 -9.31 -8.69 8.78
N VAL A 69 -8.02 -8.50 8.46
CA VAL A 69 -6.95 -8.42 9.47
C VAL A 69 -7.11 -7.17 10.33
N ALA A 70 -7.36 -6.02 9.70
CA ALA A 70 -7.60 -4.78 10.44
C ALA A 70 -8.84 -4.88 11.34
N VAL A 71 -9.92 -5.48 10.84
CA VAL A 71 -11.15 -5.66 11.62
C VAL A 71 -10.94 -6.65 12.77
N SER A 72 -10.21 -7.75 12.55
CA SER A 72 -9.92 -8.70 13.62
C SER A 72 -9.06 -8.11 14.73
N GLU A 73 -8.07 -7.27 14.38
CA GLU A 73 -7.24 -6.55 15.36
C GLU A 73 -8.05 -5.46 16.10
N ALA A 74 -8.97 -4.79 15.41
CA ALA A 74 -9.84 -3.78 16.01
C ALA A 74 -10.87 -4.37 16.98
N ALA A 75 -11.34 -5.60 16.73
CA ALA A 75 -12.46 -6.21 17.43
C ALA A 75 -12.08 -7.32 18.42
N THR A 76 -10.90 -7.23 19.04
CA THR A 76 -10.43 -8.20 20.04
C THR A 76 -11.28 -8.24 21.32
N SER A 77 -11.93 -7.11 21.65
CA SER A 77 -12.88 -6.98 22.74
C SER A 77 -13.88 -5.86 22.44
N GLN A 78 -15.00 -5.78 23.18
CA GLN A 78 -15.96 -4.67 23.01
C GLN A 78 -15.30 -3.31 23.27
N PHE A 79 -14.38 -3.23 24.23
CA PHE A 79 -13.63 -2.01 24.52
C PHE A 79 -12.70 -1.63 23.36
N ASP A 80 -11.96 -2.60 22.83
CA ASP A 80 -11.05 -2.37 21.70
C ASP A 80 -11.82 -1.92 20.44
N THR A 81 -13.02 -2.46 20.19
CA THR A 81 -13.88 -2.02 19.09
C THR A 81 -14.24 -0.53 19.21
N TRP A 82 -14.61 -0.07 20.41
CA TRP A 82 -14.88 1.34 20.65
C TRP A 82 -13.63 2.20 20.49
N MET A 83 -12.47 1.73 20.95
CA MET A 83 -11.20 2.44 20.79
C MET A 83 -10.76 2.50 19.32
N ALA A 84 -11.06 1.48 18.52
CA ALA A 84 -10.85 1.49 17.08
C ALA A 84 -11.72 2.57 16.41
N ILE A 85 -13.01 2.65 16.75
CA ILE A 85 -13.92 3.69 16.24
C ILE A 85 -13.40 5.08 16.63
N VAL A 86 -13.02 5.28 17.90
CA VAL A 86 -12.44 6.55 18.37
C VAL A 86 -11.19 6.90 17.56
N THR A 87 -10.32 5.93 17.31
CA THR A 87 -9.09 6.14 16.53
C THR A 87 -9.40 6.51 15.08
N VAL A 88 -10.34 5.81 14.43
CA VAL A 88 -10.81 6.15 13.07
C VAL A 88 -11.36 7.58 13.02
N LEU A 89 -12.22 7.94 13.99
CA LEU A 89 -12.78 9.29 14.09
C LEU A 89 -11.70 10.34 14.34
N ALA A 90 -10.71 10.05 15.18
CA ALA A 90 -9.58 10.94 15.43
C ALA A 90 -8.75 11.16 14.16
N VAL A 91 -8.42 10.08 13.44
CA VAL A 91 -7.68 10.18 12.16
C VAL A 91 -8.49 10.99 11.14
N ALA A 92 -9.78 10.73 11.00
CA ALA A 92 -10.67 11.46 10.09
C ALA A 92 -10.77 12.95 10.48
N ALA A 93 -10.94 13.25 11.77
CA ALA A 93 -11.00 14.61 12.28
C ALA A 93 -9.70 15.38 12.02
N VAL A 94 -8.53 14.74 12.20
CA VAL A 94 -7.24 15.35 11.87
C VAL A 94 -7.13 15.59 10.36
N ALA A 95 -7.54 14.62 9.54
CA ALA A 95 -7.46 14.72 8.08
C ALA A 95 -8.35 15.84 7.51
N VAL A 96 -9.45 16.19 8.17
CA VAL A 96 -10.41 17.19 7.67
C VAL A 96 -10.22 18.55 8.34
N TYR A 97 -10.10 18.59 9.67
CA TYR A 97 -10.23 19.82 10.44
C TYR A 97 -8.91 20.46 10.88
N LEU A 98 -7.83 19.68 11.09
CA LEU A 98 -6.57 20.28 11.56
C LEU A 98 -5.92 21.16 10.48
N PRO A 99 -5.22 22.24 10.85
CA PRO A 99 -4.65 23.19 9.90
C PRO A 99 -3.32 22.70 9.29
N GLY A 100 -3.08 23.16 8.06
CA GLY A 100 -1.78 23.17 7.39
C GLY A 100 -0.95 21.88 7.50
N PRO A 101 0.23 21.92 8.18
CA PRO A 101 1.16 20.79 8.21
C PRO A 101 0.63 19.57 8.96
N LEU A 102 -0.23 19.75 9.97
CA LEU A 102 -0.73 18.65 10.79
C LEU A 102 -1.72 17.75 10.03
N ARG A 103 -2.45 18.32 9.05
CA ARG A 103 -3.35 17.56 8.16
C ARG A 103 -2.61 16.53 7.29
N ARG A 104 -1.28 16.65 7.17
CA ARG A 104 -0.42 15.74 6.41
C ARG A 104 -0.04 14.49 7.19
N LEU A 105 -0.29 14.46 8.51
CA LEU A 105 0.04 13.36 9.40
C LEU A 105 -1.21 12.79 10.11
N PRO A 106 -2.33 12.53 9.40
CA PRO A 106 -3.59 12.18 10.05
C PRO A 106 -3.53 10.85 10.79
N ILE A 107 -2.83 9.86 10.22
CA ILE A 107 -2.65 8.54 10.84
C ILE A 107 -1.81 8.66 12.13
N LEU A 108 -0.71 9.43 12.09
CA LEU A 108 0.16 9.60 13.26
C LEU A 108 -0.55 10.35 14.39
N ILE A 109 -1.12 11.52 14.10
CA ILE A 109 -1.78 12.35 15.13
C ILE A 109 -3.06 11.68 15.63
N GLY A 110 -3.86 11.10 14.72
CA GLY A 110 -5.05 10.33 15.10
C GLY A 110 -4.70 9.13 15.97
N GLY A 111 -3.59 8.45 15.68
CA GLY A 111 -3.05 7.37 16.53
C GLY A 111 -2.61 7.86 17.91
N ILE A 112 -1.93 9.00 17.99
CA ILE A 112 -1.56 9.62 19.28
C ILE A 112 -2.82 9.95 20.09
N ILE A 113 -3.82 10.57 19.47
CA ILE A 113 -5.11 10.89 20.13
C ILE A 113 -5.80 9.60 20.60
N GLY A 114 -5.90 8.60 19.73
CA GLY A 114 -6.49 7.30 20.07
C GLY A 114 -5.75 6.61 21.22
N TYR A 115 -4.42 6.64 21.22
CA TYR A 115 -3.59 6.11 22.29
C TYR A 115 -3.80 6.84 23.63
N ILE A 116 -3.85 8.17 23.61
CA ILE A 116 -4.11 8.98 24.82
C ILE A 116 -5.50 8.68 25.38
N ILE A 117 -6.53 8.61 24.52
CA ILE A 117 -7.88 8.27 24.96
C ILE A 117 -7.91 6.85 25.53
N TYR A 118 -7.28 5.88 24.85
CA TYR A 118 -7.17 4.52 25.39
C TYR A 118 -6.53 4.52 26.78
N LEU A 119 -5.40 5.22 26.95
CA LEU A 119 -4.69 5.30 28.22
C LEU A 119 -5.59 5.86 29.34
N ILE A 120 -6.35 6.92 29.06
CA ILE A 120 -7.29 7.51 30.03
C ILE A 120 -8.37 6.49 30.42
N PHE A 121 -9.00 5.83 29.46
CA PHE A 121 -10.12 4.92 29.73
C PHE A 121 -9.68 3.57 30.32
N ALA A 122 -8.55 3.03 29.87
CA ALA A 122 -8.03 1.75 30.34
C ALA A 122 -7.27 1.89 31.66
N ASN A 123 -6.24 2.75 31.73
CA ASN A 123 -5.40 2.89 32.92
C ASN A 123 -6.02 3.83 33.98
N GLY A 124 -6.78 4.85 33.55
CA GLY A 124 -7.42 5.80 34.46
C GLY A 124 -8.75 5.30 35.03
N PHE A 125 -9.64 4.79 34.16
CA PHE A 125 -10.99 4.35 34.55
C PHE A 125 -11.16 2.83 34.66
N GLY A 126 -10.15 2.02 34.30
CA GLY A 126 -10.21 0.56 34.42
C GLY A 126 -11.16 -0.13 33.45
N LEU A 127 -11.58 0.53 32.37
CA LEU A 127 -12.59 0.04 31.42
C LEU A 127 -12.03 -0.92 30.36
N GLY A 128 -10.72 -1.14 30.34
CA GLY A 128 -10.02 -1.98 29.38
C GLY A 128 -8.72 -2.52 29.95
N LYS A 129 -8.00 -3.31 29.14
CA LYS A 129 -6.69 -3.84 29.53
C LYS A 129 -5.71 -2.67 29.69
N ALA A 130 -5.19 -2.48 30.90
CA ALA A 130 -4.21 -1.43 31.15
C ALA A 130 -2.96 -1.61 30.27
N ILE A 131 -2.46 -0.49 29.74
CA ILE A 131 -1.19 -0.45 29.03
C ILE A 131 -0.07 -0.71 30.03
N ASP A 132 0.76 -1.72 29.77
CA ASP A 132 1.94 -2.06 30.56
C ASP A 132 3.18 -1.35 30.00
N PHE A 133 3.75 -0.45 30.80
CA PHE A 133 4.94 0.32 30.46
C PHE A 133 6.24 -0.32 30.96
N THR A 134 6.18 -1.49 31.58
CA THR A 134 7.36 -2.17 32.15
C THR A 134 8.38 -2.54 31.06
N GLY A 135 7.91 -3.00 29.90
CA GLY A 135 8.78 -3.26 28.74
C GLY A 135 9.46 -1.98 28.23
N LEU A 136 8.71 -0.86 28.23
CA LEU A 136 9.24 0.43 27.83
C LEU A 136 10.28 0.94 28.85
N SER A 137 10.03 0.86 30.16
CA SER A 137 10.96 1.35 31.18
C SER A 137 12.30 0.60 31.15
N ASN A 138 12.25 -0.72 30.94
CA ASN A 138 13.43 -1.60 30.91
C ASN A 138 14.22 -1.56 29.59
N ALA A 139 13.63 -1.07 28.50
CA ALA A 139 14.32 -0.99 27.21
C ALA A 139 15.44 0.06 27.21
N ALA A 140 16.57 -0.30 26.59
CA ALA A 140 17.71 0.59 26.39
C ALA A 140 17.41 1.65 25.32
N TRP A 141 18.03 2.83 25.45
CA TRP A 141 17.91 3.92 24.47
C TRP A 141 18.64 3.62 23.16
N VAL A 142 19.77 2.92 23.23
CA VAL A 142 20.59 2.50 22.09
C VAL A 142 20.84 1.00 22.18
N GLY A 143 20.64 0.28 21.09
CA GLY A 143 20.87 -1.15 20.98
C GLY A 143 20.75 -1.63 19.54
N LEU A 144 21.37 -2.77 19.24
CA LEU A 144 21.28 -3.37 17.92
C LEU A 144 19.88 -3.99 17.70
N PRO A 145 19.31 -3.90 16.48
CA PRO A 145 18.10 -4.62 16.15
C PRO A 145 18.36 -6.13 16.13
N ASN A 146 17.30 -6.92 16.34
CA ASN A 146 17.39 -8.37 16.26
C ASN A 146 17.45 -8.80 14.79
N PHE A 147 18.52 -9.48 14.40
CA PHE A 147 18.68 -10.03 13.07
C PHE A 147 18.25 -11.50 13.05
N THR A 148 17.48 -11.87 12.03
CA THR A 148 17.10 -13.25 11.76
C THR A 148 17.71 -13.69 10.44
N THR A 149 18.44 -14.81 10.45
CA THR A 149 19.06 -15.34 9.23
C THR A 149 18.01 -16.05 8.37
N PRO A 150 17.90 -15.75 7.07
CA PRO A 150 16.92 -16.38 6.17
C PRO A 150 17.28 -17.85 5.88
N THR A 151 16.26 -18.69 5.75
CA THR A 151 16.37 -20.09 5.28
C THR A 151 15.59 -20.29 3.99
N PHE A 152 16.16 -21.03 3.04
CA PHE A 152 15.56 -21.19 1.71
C PHE A 152 14.83 -22.53 1.59
N HIS A 153 13.50 -22.46 1.56
CA HIS A 153 12.65 -23.62 1.31
C HIS A 153 11.88 -23.45 -0.01
N ALA A 154 11.92 -24.47 -0.87
CA ALA A 154 11.29 -24.44 -2.19
C ALA A 154 9.79 -24.10 -2.12
N ASN A 155 9.08 -24.63 -1.13
CA ASN A 155 7.64 -24.36 -0.93
C ASN A 155 7.39 -22.88 -0.59
N ALA A 156 8.20 -22.29 0.30
CA ALA A 156 8.06 -20.89 0.67
C ALA A 156 8.40 -19.95 -0.49
N VAL A 157 9.44 -20.29 -1.27
CA VAL A 157 9.81 -19.58 -2.50
C VAL A 157 8.66 -19.64 -3.50
N ALA A 158 8.09 -20.82 -3.76
CA ALA A 158 6.98 -20.97 -4.69
C ALA A 158 5.78 -20.10 -4.28
N LEU A 159 5.43 -20.07 -2.98
CA LEU A 159 4.31 -19.29 -2.46
C LEU A 159 4.55 -17.77 -2.49
N ILE A 160 5.76 -17.30 -2.18
CA ILE A 160 6.05 -15.87 -1.99
C ILE A 160 6.59 -15.21 -3.26
N ALA A 161 7.37 -15.90 -4.10
CA ALA A 161 7.97 -15.32 -5.30
C ALA A 161 6.96 -14.64 -6.26
N PRO A 162 5.73 -15.17 -6.48
CA PRO A 162 4.73 -14.53 -7.34
C PRO A 162 4.28 -13.15 -6.86
N VAL A 163 4.50 -12.81 -5.57
CA VAL A 163 4.21 -11.48 -5.03
C VAL A 163 5.01 -10.40 -5.77
N ALA A 164 6.16 -10.73 -6.38
CA ALA A 164 6.91 -9.81 -7.24
C ALA A 164 6.06 -9.19 -8.35
N ILE A 165 5.11 -9.94 -8.92
CA ILE A 165 4.22 -9.46 -9.99
C ILE A 165 3.21 -8.44 -9.45
N ILE A 166 2.79 -8.63 -8.20
CA ILE A 166 1.91 -7.69 -7.48
C ILE A 166 2.67 -6.38 -7.23
N LEU A 167 3.94 -6.47 -6.80
CA LEU A 167 4.81 -5.30 -6.58
C LEU A 167 5.09 -4.53 -7.88
N VAL A 168 5.21 -5.21 -9.01
CA VAL A 168 5.32 -4.56 -10.33
C VAL A 168 4.08 -3.71 -10.61
N ALA A 169 2.88 -4.27 -10.42
CA ALA A 169 1.62 -3.57 -10.68
C ALA A 169 1.44 -2.35 -9.76
N GLU A 170 1.74 -2.53 -8.48
CA GLU A 170 1.65 -1.48 -7.45
C GLU A 170 2.63 -0.35 -7.73
N ASN A 171 3.92 -0.66 -7.89
CA ASN A 171 4.96 0.34 -8.09
C ASN A 171 4.82 1.05 -9.45
N LEU A 172 4.30 0.36 -10.48
CA LEU A 172 3.88 1.03 -11.73
C LEU A 172 2.82 2.10 -11.47
N GLY A 173 1.77 1.75 -10.74
CA GLY A 173 0.72 2.70 -10.35
C GLY A 173 1.27 3.90 -9.58
N HIS A 174 2.18 3.68 -8.64
CA HIS A 174 2.81 4.72 -7.84
C HIS A 174 3.70 5.66 -8.68
N VAL A 175 4.56 5.12 -9.55
CA VAL A 175 5.40 5.93 -10.45
C VAL A 175 4.54 6.77 -11.39
N LYS A 176 3.46 6.20 -11.93
CA LYS A 176 2.50 6.92 -12.77
C LYS A 176 1.79 8.04 -12.02
N ALA A 177 1.35 7.80 -10.79
CA ALA A 177 0.73 8.82 -9.96
C ALA A 177 1.68 10.00 -9.69
N VAL A 178 2.94 9.73 -9.37
CA VAL A 178 3.96 10.78 -9.19
C VAL A 178 4.25 11.52 -10.50
N GLY A 179 4.33 10.80 -11.63
CA GLY A 179 4.52 11.40 -12.94
C GLY A 179 3.39 12.38 -13.32
N ALA A 180 2.14 11.98 -13.10
CA ALA A 180 0.97 12.82 -13.32
C ALA A 180 0.98 14.07 -12.42
N MET A 181 1.35 13.93 -11.14
CA MET A 181 1.42 15.06 -10.19
C MET A 181 2.54 16.05 -10.51
N THR A 182 3.66 15.57 -11.04
CA THR A 182 4.84 16.38 -11.39
C THR A 182 4.77 16.94 -12.81
N GLY A 183 3.80 16.53 -13.62
CA GLY A 183 3.66 16.93 -15.02
C GLY A 183 4.78 16.41 -15.92
N ARG A 184 5.46 15.33 -15.53
CA ARG A 184 6.60 14.76 -16.26
C ARG A 184 6.47 13.24 -16.32
N SER A 185 6.66 12.64 -17.49
CA SER A 185 6.73 11.18 -17.59
C SER A 185 7.97 10.68 -16.85
N LEU A 186 7.75 9.75 -15.91
CA LEU A 186 8.79 9.05 -15.17
C LEU A 186 9.03 7.63 -15.69
N ASP A 187 8.40 7.26 -16.80
CA ASP A 187 8.35 5.87 -17.27
C ASP A 187 9.73 5.31 -17.62
N LYS A 188 10.64 6.18 -18.10
CA LYS A 188 12.05 5.81 -18.35
C LYS A 188 12.80 5.33 -17.09
N TYR A 189 12.30 5.66 -15.91
CA TYR A 189 12.88 5.25 -14.64
C TYR A 189 12.21 4.02 -14.05
N LEU A 190 11.15 3.48 -14.67
CA LEU A 190 10.36 2.40 -14.12
C LEU A 190 11.21 1.16 -13.78
N GLY A 191 12.08 0.73 -14.70
CA GLY A 191 12.99 -0.40 -14.44
C GLY A 191 13.98 -0.13 -13.29
N ARG A 192 14.44 1.13 -13.13
CA ARG A 192 15.30 1.53 -12.00
C ARG A 192 14.52 1.60 -10.69
N ALA A 193 13.25 2.00 -10.73
CA ALA A 193 12.37 2.01 -9.57
C ALA A 193 12.10 0.58 -9.07
N PHE A 194 11.80 -0.35 -9.99
CA PHE A 194 11.63 -1.77 -9.66
C PHE A 194 12.90 -2.38 -9.09
N LEU A 195 14.06 -2.09 -9.70
CA LEU A 195 15.33 -2.59 -9.20
C LEU A 195 15.66 -2.04 -7.80
N GLY A 196 15.43 -0.75 -7.57
CA GLY A 196 15.66 -0.13 -6.25
C GLY A 196 14.80 -0.77 -5.15
N ASP A 197 13.53 -1.00 -5.44
CA ASP A 197 12.58 -1.61 -4.51
C ASP A 197 12.88 -3.11 -4.26
N ALA A 198 13.26 -3.82 -5.32
CA ALA A 198 13.74 -5.19 -5.23
C ALA A 198 14.99 -5.33 -4.36
N LEU A 199 15.98 -4.44 -4.55
CA LEU A 199 17.20 -4.43 -3.73
C LEU A 199 16.89 -4.08 -2.27
N ALA A 200 16.01 -3.12 -2.02
CA ALA A 200 15.57 -2.79 -0.66
C ALA A 200 14.88 -3.99 0.01
N THR A 201 14.05 -4.73 -0.73
CA THR A 201 13.41 -5.97 -0.27
C THR A 201 14.44 -7.06 0.07
N ILE A 202 15.43 -7.28 -0.80
CA ILE A 202 16.49 -8.28 -0.55
C ILE A 202 17.30 -7.90 0.71
N VAL A 203 17.70 -6.64 0.83
CA VAL A 203 18.47 -6.14 1.99
C VAL A 203 17.66 -6.25 3.28
N SER A 204 16.39 -5.83 3.26
CA SER A 204 15.47 -5.92 4.40
C SER A 204 15.33 -7.37 4.86
N ALA A 205 14.98 -8.29 3.96
CA ALA A 205 14.76 -9.70 4.30
C ALA A 205 16.04 -10.44 4.71
N SER A 206 17.20 -10.03 4.19
CA SER A 206 18.49 -10.59 4.63
C SER A 206 18.80 -10.27 6.10
N GLY A 207 18.26 -9.15 6.62
CA GLY A 207 18.40 -8.75 8.01
C GLY A 207 17.25 -9.17 8.94
N GLY A 208 16.25 -9.91 8.44
CA GLY A 208 15.07 -10.25 9.23
C GLY A 208 13.86 -9.32 9.07
N GLY A 209 13.95 -8.33 8.18
CA GLY A 209 12.87 -7.42 7.85
C GLY A 209 11.85 -8.00 6.86
N THR A 210 10.73 -7.30 6.67
CA THR A 210 9.69 -7.71 5.71
C THR A 210 10.01 -7.22 4.30
N GLY A 211 9.30 -7.74 3.30
CA GLY A 211 9.30 -7.13 1.97
C GLY A 211 8.83 -5.67 2.06
N VAL A 212 9.42 -4.82 1.22
CA VAL A 212 9.14 -3.38 1.20
C VAL A 212 8.58 -2.98 -0.16
N THR A 213 7.88 -1.85 -0.19
CA THR A 213 7.32 -1.23 -1.39
C THR A 213 7.24 0.28 -1.18
N THR A 214 6.85 1.01 -2.22
CA THR A 214 6.64 2.47 -2.16
C THR A 214 5.33 2.81 -1.42
N TYR A 215 5.34 3.87 -0.60
CA TYR A 215 4.19 4.27 0.21
C TYR A 215 3.26 5.26 -0.50
N ALA A 216 2.00 4.87 -0.71
CA ALA A 216 0.96 5.71 -1.32
C ALA A 216 0.63 6.95 -0.47
N GLU A 217 0.76 6.85 0.84
CA GLU A 217 0.53 7.94 1.80
C GLU A 217 1.52 9.08 1.57
N ASN A 218 2.80 8.73 1.34
CA ASN A 218 3.84 9.71 1.04
C ASN A 218 3.59 10.40 -0.31
N ILE A 219 3.04 9.67 -1.29
CA ILE A 219 2.62 10.24 -2.58
C ILE A 219 1.45 11.21 -2.36
N GLY A 220 0.49 10.88 -1.51
CA GLY A 220 -0.58 11.79 -1.10
C GLY A 220 -0.05 13.09 -0.49
N VAL A 221 0.96 13.00 0.39
CA VAL A 221 1.62 14.18 0.98
C VAL A 221 2.33 15.01 -0.11
N MET A 222 3.02 14.38 -1.06
CA MET A 222 3.64 15.08 -2.20
C MET A 222 2.60 15.82 -3.06
N ALA A 223 1.43 15.21 -3.29
CA ALA A 223 0.34 15.83 -4.07
C ALA A 223 -0.12 17.16 -3.46
N VAL A 224 -0.20 17.23 -2.13
CA VAL A 224 -0.66 18.41 -1.39
C VAL A 224 0.47 19.42 -1.16
N THR A 225 1.68 18.94 -0.82
CA THR A 225 2.81 19.82 -0.50
C THR A 225 3.47 20.43 -1.72
N ARG A 226 3.37 19.78 -2.89
CA ARG A 226 4.16 20.10 -4.09
C ARG A 226 5.67 20.07 -3.85
N ILE A 227 6.13 19.34 -2.82
CA ILE A 227 7.55 19.15 -2.53
C ILE A 227 7.96 17.77 -3.04
N TYR A 228 8.79 17.73 -4.09
CA TYR A 228 9.23 16.51 -4.76
C TYR A 228 10.74 16.23 -4.57
N SER A 229 11.37 16.88 -3.59
CA SER A 229 12.81 16.74 -3.34
C SER A 229 13.18 15.35 -2.83
N THR A 230 14.11 14.68 -3.50
CA THR A 230 14.62 13.36 -3.09
C THR A 230 15.43 13.43 -1.79
N LEU A 231 15.99 14.59 -1.44
CA LEU A 231 16.77 14.79 -0.22
C LEU A 231 15.96 14.52 1.05
N ILE A 232 14.66 14.82 1.02
CA ILE A 232 13.77 14.61 2.17
C ILE A 232 13.68 13.12 2.51
N PHE A 233 13.68 12.25 1.50
CA PHE A 233 13.65 10.80 1.72
C PHE A 233 14.97 10.28 2.30
N ILE A 234 16.11 10.87 1.94
CA ILE A 234 17.41 10.52 2.56
C ILE A 234 17.42 10.90 4.04
N ILE A 235 16.96 12.11 4.38
CA ILE A 235 16.85 12.57 5.76
C ILE A 235 15.91 11.65 6.56
N ALA A 236 14.74 11.34 6.00
CA ALA A 236 13.78 10.43 6.61
C ALA A 236 14.36 9.02 6.82
N ALA A 237 15.13 8.50 5.85
CA ALA A 237 15.80 7.21 5.96
C ALA A 237 16.86 7.20 7.08
N VAL A 238 17.68 8.26 7.19
CA VAL A 238 18.67 8.38 8.29
C VAL A 238 17.97 8.41 9.65
N VAL A 239 16.89 9.19 9.79
CA VAL A 239 16.10 9.24 11.03
C VAL A 239 15.50 7.87 11.36
N ALA A 240 14.93 7.17 10.36
CA ALA A 240 14.36 5.84 10.55
C ALA A 240 15.42 4.81 10.98
N ILE A 241 16.61 4.86 10.39
CA ILE A 241 17.75 4.00 10.78
C ILE A 241 18.14 4.28 12.24
N LEU A 242 18.29 5.55 12.63
CA LEU A 242 18.64 5.92 14.01
C LEU A 242 17.57 5.44 15.02
N LEU A 243 16.29 5.56 14.67
CA LEU A 243 15.19 5.02 15.50
C LEU A 243 15.21 3.48 15.56
N GLY A 244 15.64 2.80 14.49
CA GLY A 244 15.83 1.35 14.45
C GLY A 244 16.90 0.85 15.42
N PHE A 245 17.92 1.68 15.73
CA PHE A 245 18.91 1.41 16.77
C PHE A 245 18.43 1.78 18.18
N SER A 246 17.14 2.10 18.37
CA SER A 246 16.55 2.40 19.67
C SER A 246 15.53 1.33 20.08
N PRO A 247 15.93 0.34 20.90
CA PRO A 247 14.99 -0.62 21.49
C PRO A 247 13.85 0.06 22.25
N LYS A 248 14.10 1.23 22.86
CA LYS A 248 13.09 2.07 23.50
C LYS A 248 11.96 2.46 22.55
N PHE A 249 12.30 2.86 21.33
CA PHE A 249 11.31 3.22 20.32
C PHE A 249 10.49 1.99 19.89
N GLY A 250 11.15 0.85 19.68
CA GLY A 250 10.44 -0.43 19.42
C GLY A 250 9.49 -0.81 20.57
N ALA A 251 9.93 -0.70 21.82
CA ALA A 251 9.11 -0.97 22.98
C ALA A 251 7.91 -0.02 23.08
N LEU A 252 8.05 1.26 22.69
CA LEU A 252 6.95 2.21 22.62
C LEU A 252 5.92 1.82 21.56
N ILE A 253 6.34 1.34 20.39
CA ILE A 253 5.39 0.84 19.38
C ILE A 253 4.63 -0.38 19.89
N HIS A 254 5.29 -1.26 20.65
CA HIS A 254 4.66 -2.43 21.26
C HIS A 254 3.70 -2.11 22.41
N THR A 255 3.66 -0.89 22.95
CA THR A 255 2.63 -0.50 23.92
C THR A 255 1.31 -0.11 23.26
N ILE A 256 1.28 0.06 21.92
CA ILE A 256 0.07 0.44 21.20
C ILE A 256 -0.97 -0.68 21.31
N PRO A 257 -2.15 -0.42 21.91
CA PRO A 257 -3.16 -1.46 22.10
C PRO A 257 -3.81 -1.92 20.79
N PRO A 258 -4.33 -3.16 20.73
CA PRO A 258 -4.98 -3.71 19.54
C PRO A 258 -6.12 -2.84 19.00
N GLY A 259 -6.99 -2.29 19.87
CA GLY A 259 -8.07 -1.41 19.43
C GLY A 259 -7.58 -0.16 18.68
N VAL A 260 -6.51 0.48 19.16
CA VAL A 260 -5.91 1.64 18.48
C VAL A 260 -5.24 1.22 17.18
N LEU A 261 -4.43 0.16 17.22
CA LEU A 261 -3.70 -0.35 16.06
C LEU A 261 -4.64 -0.82 14.95
N GLY A 262 -5.73 -1.50 15.31
CA GLY A 262 -6.80 -1.92 14.42
C GLY A 262 -7.54 -0.73 13.81
N GLY A 263 -7.86 0.31 14.59
CA GLY A 263 -8.43 1.55 14.07
C GLY A 263 -7.53 2.24 13.03
N LEU A 264 -6.22 2.29 13.29
CA LEU A 264 -5.24 2.80 12.32
C LEU A 264 -5.17 1.93 11.05
N ALA A 265 -5.16 0.60 11.22
CA ALA A 265 -5.12 -0.34 10.12
C ALA A 265 -6.38 -0.26 9.22
N ILE A 266 -7.57 -0.05 9.81
CA ILE A 266 -8.82 0.17 9.06
C ILE A 266 -8.68 1.38 8.13
N VAL A 267 -8.18 2.50 8.65
CA VAL A 267 -7.98 3.71 7.82
C VAL A 267 -6.93 3.47 6.75
N LEU A 268 -5.79 2.88 7.12
CA LEU A 268 -4.68 2.62 6.22
C LEU A 268 -5.10 1.74 5.03
N PHE A 269 -5.64 0.55 5.30
CA PHE A 269 -6.04 -0.38 4.24
C PHE A 269 -7.25 0.13 3.44
N GLY A 270 -8.16 0.86 4.08
CA GLY A 270 -9.25 1.55 3.39
C GLY A 270 -8.75 2.64 2.42
N LEU A 271 -7.73 3.41 2.80
CA LEU A 271 -7.10 4.42 1.94
C LEU A 271 -6.34 3.78 0.77
N ILE A 272 -5.67 2.64 0.99
CA ILE A 272 -5.07 1.86 -0.10
C ILE A 272 -6.15 1.44 -1.09
N ALA A 273 -7.27 0.88 -0.60
CA ALA A 273 -8.38 0.49 -1.48
C ALA A 273 -8.95 1.67 -2.28
N ALA A 274 -9.17 2.81 -1.61
CA ALA A 274 -9.65 4.04 -2.24
C ALA A 274 -8.64 4.63 -3.27
N THR A 275 -7.35 4.36 -3.10
CA THR A 275 -6.31 4.78 -4.06
C THR A 275 -6.45 4.04 -5.40
N GLY A 276 -6.88 2.78 -5.39
CA GLY A 276 -7.27 2.08 -6.63
C GLY A 276 -8.39 2.83 -7.39
N GLY A 277 -9.38 3.34 -6.65
CA GLY A 277 -10.42 4.23 -7.18
C GLY A 277 -9.87 5.53 -7.77
N ARG A 278 -8.92 6.17 -7.07
CA ARG A 278 -8.23 7.37 -7.57
C ARG A 278 -7.49 7.10 -8.88
N ILE A 279 -6.84 5.94 -9.04
CA ILE A 279 -6.17 5.55 -10.29
C ILE A 279 -7.18 5.50 -11.44
N TRP A 280 -8.34 4.89 -11.24
CA TRP A 280 -9.38 4.83 -12.28
C TRP A 280 -9.87 6.21 -12.69
N VAL A 281 -10.15 7.09 -11.72
CA VAL A 281 -10.65 8.44 -11.98
C VAL A 281 -9.60 9.30 -12.69
N GLN A 282 -8.35 9.29 -12.23
CA GLN A 282 -7.28 10.11 -12.80
C GLN A 282 -6.86 9.68 -14.21
N ASN A 283 -7.06 8.41 -14.55
CA ASN A 283 -6.74 7.87 -15.87
C ASN A 283 -7.97 7.73 -16.79
N GLY A 284 -9.14 8.26 -16.39
CA GLY A 284 -10.34 8.24 -17.22
C GLY A 284 -10.82 6.85 -17.60
N VAL A 285 -10.77 5.89 -16.67
CA VAL A 285 -11.22 4.51 -16.93
C VAL A 285 -12.72 4.48 -17.19
N ASP A 286 -13.09 4.03 -18.39
CA ASP A 286 -14.48 3.90 -18.82
C ASP A 286 -15.10 2.59 -18.33
N PHE A 287 -15.96 2.68 -17.32
CA PHE A 287 -16.72 1.56 -16.76
C PHE A 287 -17.99 1.21 -17.52
N SER A 288 -18.38 1.98 -18.54
CA SER A 288 -19.48 1.60 -19.44
C SER A 288 -19.09 0.41 -20.34
N LYS A 289 -17.79 0.21 -20.56
CA LYS A 289 -17.26 -0.98 -21.24
C LYS A 289 -17.34 -2.19 -20.32
N SER A 290 -18.13 -3.19 -20.70
CA SER A 290 -18.31 -4.44 -19.95
C SER A 290 -16.99 -5.13 -19.60
N ARG A 291 -15.99 -5.06 -20.49
CA ARG A 291 -14.63 -5.59 -20.22
C ARG A 291 -14.01 -4.98 -18.96
N ASN A 292 -14.05 -3.65 -18.85
CA ASN A 292 -13.42 -2.94 -17.74
C ASN A 292 -14.18 -3.22 -16.45
N LEU A 293 -15.51 -3.15 -16.50
CA LEU A 293 -16.39 -3.39 -15.35
C LEU A 293 -16.24 -4.82 -14.80
N ILE A 294 -16.31 -5.84 -15.66
CA ILE A 294 -16.18 -7.25 -15.26
C ILE A 294 -14.79 -7.52 -14.68
N THR A 295 -13.72 -6.98 -15.30
CA THR A 295 -12.35 -7.13 -14.80
C THR A 295 -12.22 -6.63 -13.37
N VAL A 296 -12.72 -5.42 -13.09
CA VAL A 296 -12.67 -4.82 -11.76
C VAL A 296 -13.54 -5.60 -10.77
N ALA A 297 -14.79 -5.92 -11.13
CA ALA A 297 -15.73 -6.62 -10.25
C ALA A 297 -15.18 -7.98 -9.78
N VAL A 298 -14.60 -8.76 -10.69
CA VAL A 298 -13.97 -10.05 -10.36
C VAL A 298 -12.77 -9.83 -9.45
N ALA A 299 -11.87 -8.89 -9.79
CA ALA A 299 -10.68 -8.62 -8.98
C ALA A 299 -11.02 -8.22 -7.53
N LEU A 300 -11.98 -7.30 -7.36
CA LEU A 300 -12.42 -6.84 -6.04
C LEU A 300 -13.03 -7.98 -5.22
N THR A 301 -13.86 -8.83 -5.84
CA THR A 301 -14.51 -9.96 -5.16
C THR A 301 -13.49 -11.02 -4.75
N LEU A 302 -12.56 -11.39 -5.64
CA LEU A 302 -11.48 -12.36 -5.33
C LEU A 302 -10.55 -11.83 -4.24
N GLY A 303 -10.20 -10.54 -4.30
CA GLY A 303 -9.36 -9.87 -3.31
C GLY A 303 -10.03 -9.79 -1.94
N ALA A 304 -11.22 -9.18 -1.87
CA ALA A 304 -11.97 -8.99 -0.63
C ALA A 304 -12.40 -10.33 0.01
N GLY A 305 -12.82 -11.29 -0.80
CA GLY A 305 -13.24 -12.62 -0.35
C GLY A 305 -12.08 -13.55 0.00
N ASN A 306 -10.83 -13.11 -0.17
CA ASN A 306 -9.63 -13.91 -0.01
C ASN A 306 -9.73 -15.27 -0.74
N PHE A 307 -10.11 -15.25 -2.02
CA PHE A 307 -10.32 -16.46 -2.79
C PHE A 307 -8.99 -17.19 -3.01
N VAL A 308 -8.82 -18.33 -2.35
CA VAL A 308 -7.60 -19.15 -2.47
C VAL A 308 -7.79 -20.18 -3.57
N LEU A 309 -6.92 -20.14 -4.58
CA LEU A 309 -6.90 -21.12 -5.66
C LEU A 309 -5.79 -22.14 -5.41
N ASN A 310 -6.17 -23.40 -5.24
CA ASN A 310 -5.22 -24.51 -5.10
C ASN A 310 -5.02 -25.20 -6.45
N VAL A 311 -3.80 -25.17 -6.98
CA VAL A 311 -3.39 -25.81 -8.23
C VAL A 311 -2.34 -26.88 -7.89
N GLY A 312 -2.78 -28.12 -7.73
CA GLY A 312 -1.91 -29.21 -7.28
C GLY A 312 -1.35 -28.94 -5.88
N THR A 313 -0.02 -28.89 -5.76
CA THR A 313 0.68 -28.57 -4.50
C THR A 313 0.84 -27.07 -4.25
N PHE A 314 0.44 -26.23 -5.19
CA PHE A 314 0.62 -24.78 -5.13
C PHE A 314 -0.69 -24.08 -4.75
N SER A 315 -0.60 -23.07 -3.89
CA SER A 315 -1.75 -22.29 -3.44
C SER A 315 -1.53 -20.82 -3.72
N ILE A 316 -2.45 -20.20 -4.46
CA ILE A 316 -2.45 -18.76 -4.74
C ILE A 316 -3.45 -18.11 -3.78
N GLY A 317 -2.96 -17.22 -2.92
CA GLY A 317 -3.82 -16.46 -2.00
C GLY A 317 -4.66 -15.40 -2.71
N GLY A 318 -5.62 -14.79 -1.98
CA GLY A 318 -6.60 -13.84 -2.54
C GLY A 318 -6.01 -12.68 -3.36
N ILE A 319 -4.91 -12.07 -2.90
CA ILE A 319 -4.25 -10.99 -3.66
C ILE A 319 -3.67 -11.53 -4.98
N GLY A 320 -3.08 -12.73 -4.95
CA GLY A 320 -2.54 -13.38 -6.13
C GLY A 320 -3.65 -13.73 -7.12
N THR A 321 -4.75 -14.33 -6.66
CA THR A 321 -5.88 -14.69 -7.54
C THR A 321 -6.57 -13.45 -8.12
N ALA A 322 -6.70 -12.37 -7.35
CA ALA A 322 -7.19 -11.09 -7.86
C ALA A 322 -6.23 -10.49 -8.92
N THR A 323 -4.92 -10.56 -8.68
CA THR A 323 -3.91 -10.01 -9.61
C THR A 323 -3.83 -10.79 -10.91
N PHE A 324 -3.59 -12.10 -10.83
CA PHE A 324 -3.54 -12.94 -12.02
C PHE A 324 -4.89 -12.99 -12.72
N GLY A 325 -5.99 -13.09 -11.95
CA GLY A 325 -7.34 -13.10 -12.48
C GLY A 325 -7.68 -11.83 -13.26
N SER A 326 -7.37 -10.66 -12.71
CA SER A 326 -7.63 -9.38 -13.41
C SER A 326 -6.79 -9.23 -14.69
N ILE A 327 -5.50 -9.58 -14.64
CA ILE A 327 -4.63 -9.53 -15.82
C ILE A 327 -5.15 -10.49 -16.90
N ILE A 328 -5.35 -11.77 -16.56
CA ILE A 328 -5.78 -12.80 -17.52
C ILE A 328 -7.14 -12.44 -18.10
N LEU A 329 -8.11 -12.08 -17.26
CA LEU A 329 -9.47 -11.76 -17.70
C LEU A 329 -9.49 -10.54 -18.61
N TYR A 330 -8.75 -9.49 -18.27
CA TYR A 330 -8.66 -8.29 -19.10
C TYR A 330 -8.08 -8.61 -20.48
N GLN A 331 -7.04 -9.45 -20.56
CA GLN A 331 -6.41 -9.83 -21.82
C GLN A 331 -7.29 -10.76 -22.67
N ILE A 332 -8.02 -11.70 -22.05
CA ILE A 332 -8.96 -12.59 -22.76
C ILE A 332 -10.11 -11.80 -23.37
N LEU A 333 -10.66 -10.85 -22.61
CA LEU A 333 -11.81 -10.03 -23.03
C LEU A 333 -11.41 -8.89 -23.98
N ARG A 334 -10.17 -8.88 -24.47
CA ARG A 334 -9.68 -7.84 -25.35
C ARG A 334 -10.33 -7.97 -26.73
N GLU A 335 -11.15 -6.99 -27.08
CA GLU A 335 -11.70 -6.83 -28.42
C GLU A 335 -10.57 -6.74 -29.46
N ARG A 336 -10.65 -7.57 -30.51
CA ARG A 336 -9.72 -7.52 -31.65
C ARG A 336 -9.93 -6.20 -32.41
N GLY A 337 -9.03 -5.24 -32.25
CA GLY A 337 -8.98 -4.03 -33.08
C GLY A 337 -8.89 -2.68 -32.34
N THR A 338 -8.99 -2.66 -31.00
CA THR A 338 -8.83 -1.40 -30.24
C THR A 338 -7.37 -1.14 -29.90
N LYS A 339 -6.90 0.08 -30.24
CA LYS A 339 -5.60 0.62 -29.80
C LYS A 339 -5.51 0.53 -28.26
N PRO A 340 -4.32 0.35 -27.66
CA PRO A 340 -4.15 0.39 -26.21
C PRO A 340 -4.84 1.65 -25.65
N GLU A 341 -5.58 1.54 -24.55
CA GLU A 341 -6.05 2.72 -23.81
C GLU A 341 -4.81 3.51 -23.40
N GLU A 342 -4.52 4.57 -24.16
CA GLU A 342 -3.37 5.43 -23.96
C GLU A 342 -3.59 6.14 -22.62
N VAL A 343 -2.60 6.02 -21.73
CA VAL A 343 -2.57 6.76 -20.46
C VAL A 343 -2.72 8.23 -20.83
N ALA A 344 -3.78 8.88 -20.35
CA ALA A 344 -4.01 10.30 -20.60
C ALA A 344 -2.76 11.07 -20.17
N THR A 345 -1.94 11.49 -21.13
CA THR A 345 -0.79 12.35 -20.88
C THR A 345 -1.31 13.73 -20.47
N ALA A 346 -0.61 14.37 -19.53
CA ALA A 346 -0.98 15.68 -18.99
C ALA A 346 -1.21 16.77 -20.07
N ASP A 347 -0.68 16.58 -21.29
CA ASP A 347 -0.91 17.47 -22.43
C ASP A 347 -2.38 17.55 -22.90
N ALA A 348 -3.19 16.51 -22.69
CA ALA A 348 -4.61 16.52 -23.07
C ALA A 348 -5.46 17.44 -22.18
N ALA A 349 -4.99 17.80 -20.98
CA ALA A 349 -5.68 18.72 -20.08
C ALA A 349 -5.37 20.20 -20.36
N VAL A 350 -4.42 20.50 -21.26
CA VAL A 350 -3.97 21.87 -21.58
C VAL A 350 -4.56 22.38 -22.90
N ASN A 351 -5.08 21.51 -23.77
CA ASN A 351 -5.70 21.89 -25.04
C ASN A 351 -7.23 22.14 -24.95
N VAL A 352 -7.68 22.78 -23.86
CA VAL A 352 -8.96 23.50 -23.92
C VAL A 352 -8.65 24.91 -24.44
N GLU A 353 -8.76 25.08 -25.76
CA GLU A 353 -8.73 26.42 -26.36
C GLU A 353 -9.84 27.27 -25.74
N PRO A 354 -9.55 28.49 -25.24
CA PRO A 354 -10.58 29.40 -24.78
C PRO A 354 -11.23 30.11 -25.98
N GLY A 355 -12.27 29.51 -26.55
CA GLY A 355 -13.31 30.20 -27.32
C GLY A 355 -14.66 29.81 -26.71
N ASP A 356 -15.57 30.69 -26.31
CA ASP A 356 -16.02 31.89 -26.99
C ASP A 356 -16.70 32.80 -25.95
N LYS A 357 -16.15 33.99 -25.72
CA LYS A 357 -16.84 35.09 -25.00
C LYS A 357 -17.23 36.14 -26.04
N GLY A 358 -18.18 35.80 -26.88
CA GLY A 358 -18.84 36.70 -27.82
C GLY A 358 -20.23 37.12 -27.33
N SER A 359 -20.41 38.43 -27.14
CA SER A 359 -21.65 39.20 -27.09
C SER A 359 -22.67 38.93 -25.97
N LEU A 360 -22.48 39.62 -24.84
CA LEU A 360 -23.58 40.13 -24.01
C LEU A 360 -23.26 41.58 -23.66
N GLU A 361 -23.67 42.53 -24.50
CA GLU A 361 -24.01 43.92 -24.15
C GLU A 361 -24.37 44.70 -25.42
N ALA A 362 -25.65 45.07 -25.56
CA ALA A 362 -26.16 46.34 -26.09
C ALA A 362 -27.65 46.18 -26.44
N GLY A 363 -28.53 46.77 -25.62
CA GLY A 363 -29.97 46.76 -25.86
C GLY A 363 -30.78 47.41 -24.75
N ALA A 364 -30.36 48.59 -24.30
CA ALA A 364 -31.21 49.52 -23.56
C ALA A 364 -31.35 50.79 -24.40
N GLY A 365 -32.55 51.10 -24.86
CA GLY A 365 -32.86 52.34 -25.58
C GLY A 365 -34.02 52.19 -26.56
N GLU A 366 -35.11 52.88 -26.20
CA GLU A 366 -36.40 53.11 -26.89
C GLU A 366 -37.45 51.98 -26.91
#